data_AF-A0A435SSS6-F1
#
_entry.id   AF-A0A435SSS6-F1
#
_cell.length_a   1.000
_cell.length_b   1.000
_cell.length_c   1.000
_cell.angle_alpha   90.00
_cell.angle_beta   90.00
_cell.angle_gamma   90.00
#
_symmetry.space_group_name_H-M   'P 1'
#
loop_
_entity.id
_entity.type
_entity.pdbx_description
1 polymer ?
#
loop_
_entity_poly.entity_id
_entity_poly.type
_entity_poly.pdbx_seq_one_letter_code
_entity_poly.pdbx_strand_id
1 'polypeptide(L)'
;SYVPEPTAIAMRDRLMPIADIATPNRYELEWMAGAALPDMKSVIAAALHAGPSTMLVTSAPSMMKGGTGNLLLDNSQALLAEHRLIDKPPNGLGDLTAAVYLARILSGQPPIKALQSTTAAVYEILARTAKRGGDELQLETDAQSLSHPMAMVQLRHLTHPGRGRRA
;
A
#
# COMPACT_ATOMS: atom_id res chain seq x y z
N SER A 1 -4.21 13.42 8.42
CA SER A 1 -5.21 12.34 8.46
C SER A 1 -6.30 12.71 9.43
N TYR A 2 -7.54 12.32 9.11
CA TYR A 2 -8.81 12.73 9.73
C TYR A 2 -9.31 11.59 10.62
N VAL A 3 -8.62 11.31 11.73
CA VAL A 3 -9.09 10.36 12.74
C VAL A 3 -8.78 10.97 14.10
N PRO A 4 -9.72 10.99 15.06
CA PRO A 4 -9.43 11.47 16.41
C PRO A 4 -8.21 10.74 17.00
N GLU A 5 -7.34 11.47 17.69
CA GLU A 5 -6.11 10.92 18.29
C GLU A 5 -6.37 9.67 19.15
N PRO A 6 -7.43 9.60 19.99
CA PRO A 6 -7.73 8.39 20.75
C PRO A 6 -7.95 7.14 19.87
N THR A 7 -8.55 7.32 18.69
CA THR A 7 -8.76 6.24 17.73
C THR A 7 -7.45 5.80 17.10
N ALA A 8 -6.59 6.75 16.70
CA ALA A 8 -5.27 6.44 16.15
C ALA A 8 -4.39 5.69 17.17
N ILE A 9 -4.45 6.09 18.45
CA ILE A 9 -3.78 5.39 19.56
C ILE A 9 -4.34 3.96 19.69
N ALA A 10 -5.66 3.79 19.68
CA ALA A 10 -6.26 2.46 19.73
C ALA A 10 -5.88 1.58 18.53
N MET A 11 -5.79 2.14 17.33
CA MET A 11 -5.30 1.43 16.15
C MET A 11 -3.87 0.94 16.35
N ARG A 12 -2.96 1.81 16.80
CA ARG A 12 -1.54 1.48 17.06
C ARG A 12 -1.37 0.47 18.20
N ASP A 13 -1.99 0.71 19.34
CA ASP A 13 -1.69 -0.03 20.58
C ASP A 13 -2.52 -1.30 20.74
N ARG A 14 -3.66 -1.41 20.05
CA ARG A 14 -4.61 -2.52 20.23
C ARG A 14 -4.89 -3.31 18.95
N LEU A 15 -5.04 -2.65 17.80
CA LEU A 15 -5.43 -3.33 16.56
C LEU A 15 -4.23 -3.84 15.76
N MET A 16 -3.19 -3.02 15.59
CA MET A 16 -1.95 -3.43 14.91
C MET A 16 -1.33 -4.70 15.50
N PRO A 17 -1.24 -4.90 16.84
CA PRO A 17 -0.63 -6.10 17.40
C PRO A 17 -1.39 -7.41 17.13
N ILE A 18 -2.68 -7.34 16.77
CA ILE A 18 -3.53 -8.52 16.51
C ILE A 18 -3.89 -8.68 15.03
N ALA A 19 -3.42 -7.80 14.16
CA ALA A 19 -3.73 -7.84 12.74
C ALA A 19 -2.80 -8.80 11.98
N ASP A 20 -3.38 -9.67 11.16
CA ASP A 20 -2.60 -10.50 10.23
C ASP A 20 -2.02 -9.66 9.07
N ILE A 21 -2.83 -8.72 8.58
CA ILE A 21 -2.52 -7.80 7.48
C ILE A 21 -2.89 -6.38 7.92
N ALA A 22 -1.97 -5.42 7.75
CA ALA A 22 -2.26 -4.01 7.90
C ALA A 22 -1.86 -3.22 6.65
N THR A 23 -2.63 -2.18 6.32
CA THR A 23 -2.47 -1.41 5.08
C THR A 23 -2.31 0.10 5.30
N PRO A 24 -1.47 0.57 6.25
CA PRO A 24 -1.34 2.00 6.50
C PRO A 24 -0.73 2.72 5.29
N ASN A 25 -0.99 4.01 5.13
CA ASN A 25 -0.11 4.83 4.31
C ASN A 25 1.18 5.20 5.06
N ARG A 26 2.20 5.67 4.34
CA ARG A 26 3.49 6.08 4.92
C ARG A 26 3.37 7.08 6.08
N TYR A 27 2.43 8.02 6.00
CA TYR A 27 2.24 9.05 7.04
C TYR A 27 1.58 8.50 8.29
N GLU A 28 0.64 7.56 8.15
CA GLU A 28 0.06 6.82 9.27
C GLU A 28 1.12 5.96 9.94
N LEU A 29 1.96 5.27 9.16
CA LEU A 29 3.07 4.49 9.71
C LEU A 29 4.10 5.39 10.43
N GLU A 30 4.41 6.56 9.89
CA GLU A 30 5.27 7.56 10.53
C GLU A 30 4.71 8.02 11.88
N TRP A 31 3.40 8.29 11.95
CA TRP A 31 2.72 8.62 13.21
C TRP A 31 2.76 7.47 14.20
N MET A 32 2.47 6.23 13.75
CA MET A 32 2.50 5.04 14.60
C MET A 32 3.90 4.72 15.12
N ALA A 33 4.93 4.91 14.28
CA ALA A 33 6.32 4.66 14.64
C ALA A 33 6.94 5.78 15.48
N GLY A 34 6.31 6.97 15.54
CA GLY A 34 6.87 8.15 16.20
C GLY A 34 8.18 8.63 15.58
N ALA A 35 8.41 8.35 14.30
CA ALA A 35 9.67 8.65 13.61
C ALA A 35 9.44 8.94 12.13
N ALA A 36 10.15 9.94 11.59
CA ALA A 36 10.07 10.30 10.18
C ALA A 36 10.52 9.16 9.26
N LEU A 37 9.79 8.94 8.16
CA LEU A 37 10.06 7.86 7.20
C LEU A 37 10.37 8.42 5.81
N PRO A 38 11.51 9.13 5.59
CA PRO A 38 11.79 9.84 4.35
C PRO A 38 12.20 8.92 3.19
N ASP A 39 12.61 7.69 3.48
CA ASP A 39 13.19 6.77 2.49
C ASP A 39 12.68 5.33 2.65
N MET A 40 12.96 4.50 1.65
CA MET A 40 12.50 3.10 1.66
C MET A 40 13.05 2.29 2.84
N LYS A 41 14.28 2.60 3.29
CA LYS A 41 14.94 1.88 4.38
C LYS A 41 14.23 2.12 5.71
N SER A 42 13.90 3.37 6.02
CA SER A 42 13.15 3.76 7.21
C SER A 42 11.73 3.19 7.20
N VAL A 43 11.04 3.21 6.05
CA VAL A 43 9.71 2.58 5.91
C VAL A 43 9.75 1.08 6.19
N ILE A 44 10.69 0.34 5.61
CA ILE A 44 10.84 -1.10 5.86
C ILE A 44 11.12 -1.38 7.34
N ALA A 45 12.02 -0.61 7.96
CA ALA A 45 12.36 -0.79 9.37
C ALA A 45 11.15 -0.55 10.29
N ALA A 46 10.38 0.51 10.06
CA ALA A 46 9.17 0.81 10.83
C ALA A 46 8.09 -0.26 10.62
N ALA A 47 7.87 -0.71 9.39
CA ALA A 47 6.88 -1.73 9.08
C ALA A 47 7.20 -3.08 9.74
N LEU A 48 8.47 -3.51 9.73
CA LEU A 48 8.92 -4.72 10.43
C LEU A 48 8.71 -4.65 11.95
N HIS A 49 8.77 -3.45 12.54
CA HIS A 49 8.59 -3.26 13.98
C HIS A 49 7.11 -3.17 14.40
N ALA A 50 6.21 -2.89 13.46
CA ALA A 50 4.82 -2.53 13.76
C ALA A 50 3.94 -3.69 14.26
N GLY A 51 4.34 -4.95 14.05
CA GLY A 51 3.66 -6.13 14.58
C GLY A 51 3.06 -7.08 13.53
N PRO A 52 2.19 -6.60 12.61
CA PRO A 52 1.51 -7.46 11.64
C PRO A 52 2.47 -8.29 10.79
N SER A 53 2.08 -9.54 10.52
CA SER A 53 2.88 -10.47 9.70
C SER A 53 3.04 -10.00 8.24
N THR A 54 2.06 -9.23 7.77
CA THR A 54 2.03 -8.66 6.42
C THR A 54 1.67 -7.18 6.51
N MET A 55 2.54 -6.34 5.94
CA MET A 55 2.36 -4.88 5.88
C MET A 55 2.28 -4.44 4.41
N LEU A 56 1.17 -3.84 4.00
CA LEU A 56 1.01 -3.18 2.70
C LEU A 56 1.03 -1.66 2.91
N VAL A 57 2.22 -1.07 2.88
CA VAL A 57 2.40 0.36 3.10
C VAL A 57 2.16 1.13 1.79
N THR A 58 1.11 1.93 1.75
CA THR A 58 0.80 2.78 0.58
C THR A 58 1.52 4.12 0.65
N SER A 59 1.61 4.85 -0.47
CA SER A 59 2.36 6.11 -0.54
C SER A 59 3.84 5.97 -0.14
N ALA A 60 4.43 4.80 -0.38
CA ALA A 60 5.82 4.52 -0.09
C ALA A 60 6.74 5.26 -1.07
N PRO A 61 7.98 5.61 -0.66
CA PRO A 61 8.93 6.27 -1.55
C PRO A 61 9.20 5.43 -2.80
N SER A 62 9.18 6.05 -3.97
CA SER A 62 9.42 5.40 -5.26
C SER A 62 10.85 5.67 -5.75
N MET A 63 11.46 4.67 -6.36
CA MET A 63 12.72 4.79 -7.12
C MET A 63 12.49 5.42 -8.50
N MET A 64 11.26 5.39 -8.99
CA MET A 64 10.86 6.00 -10.26
C MET A 64 10.58 7.51 -10.06
N LYS A 65 11.33 8.38 -10.75
CA LYS A 65 11.21 9.86 -10.66
C LYS A 65 9.77 10.33 -10.89
N GLY A 66 9.20 11.10 -9.96
CA GLY A 66 7.81 11.59 -10.10
C GLY A 66 6.75 10.51 -9.89
N GLY A 67 7.01 9.54 -9.02
CA GLY A 67 5.93 8.66 -8.58
C GLY A 67 6.00 8.20 -7.16
N THR A 68 5.20 7.18 -6.91
CA THR A 68 4.88 6.64 -5.59
C THR A 68 4.74 5.13 -5.72
N GLY A 69 4.72 4.41 -4.61
CA GLY A 69 4.55 2.98 -4.62
C GLY A 69 3.77 2.42 -3.44
N ASN A 70 3.44 1.15 -3.58
CA ASN A 70 2.92 0.31 -2.52
C ASN A 70 3.99 -0.71 -2.16
N LEU A 71 4.46 -0.66 -0.92
CA LEU A 71 5.42 -1.60 -0.37
C LEU A 71 4.64 -2.74 0.30
N LEU A 72 4.80 -3.96 -0.22
CA LEU A 72 4.42 -5.16 0.51
C LEU A 72 5.63 -5.73 1.24
N LEU A 73 5.46 -5.99 2.52
CA LEU A 73 6.45 -6.61 3.36
C LEU A 73 5.79 -7.76 4.12
N ASP A 74 6.35 -8.96 3.96
CA ASP A 74 6.01 -10.12 4.77
C ASP A 74 7.29 -10.76 5.33
N ASN A 75 7.16 -11.84 6.10
CA ASN A 75 8.28 -12.55 6.73
C ASN A 75 9.41 -12.99 5.76
N SER A 76 9.12 -13.10 4.47
CA SER A 76 10.00 -13.69 3.45
C SER A 76 10.51 -12.68 2.41
N GLN A 77 9.78 -11.60 2.16
CA GLN A 77 10.03 -10.70 1.04
C GLN A 77 9.63 -9.25 1.32
N ALA A 78 10.34 -8.34 0.63
CA ALA A 78 9.96 -6.95 0.48
C ALA A 78 9.78 -6.67 -1.01
N LEU A 79 8.58 -6.24 -1.40
CA LEU A 79 8.19 -5.99 -2.78
C LEU A 79 7.66 -4.56 -2.92
N LEU A 80 8.09 -3.86 -3.95
CA LEU A 80 7.60 -2.52 -4.26
C LEU A 80 6.90 -2.54 -5.62
N ALA A 81 5.65 -2.07 -5.63
CA ALA A 81 4.89 -1.85 -6.85
C ALA A 81 4.72 -0.33 -7.06
N GLU A 82 5.24 0.19 -8.17
CA GLU A 82 5.34 1.62 -8.43
C GLU A 82 4.49 2.05 -9.62
N HIS A 83 3.91 3.25 -9.52
CA HIS A 83 3.16 3.91 -10.59
C HIS A 83 3.46 5.42 -10.61
N ARG A 84 2.85 6.17 -11.53
CA ARG A 84 3.06 7.63 -11.61
C ARG A 84 2.29 8.38 -10.54
N LEU A 85 2.93 9.47 -10.10
CA LEU A 85 2.36 10.58 -9.36
C LEU A 85 1.04 11.04 -10.00
N ILE A 86 -0.10 10.99 -9.30
CA ILE A 86 -1.28 11.78 -9.66
C ILE A 86 -1.53 12.73 -8.50
N ASP A 87 -1.47 14.03 -8.78
CA ASP A 87 -1.68 15.06 -7.78
C ASP A 87 -3.14 15.13 -7.34
N LYS A 88 -3.35 15.44 -6.06
CA LYS A 88 -4.69 15.60 -5.45
C LYS A 88 -5.61 14.38 -5.70
N PRO A 89 -5.20 13.17 -5.29
CA PRO A 89 -6.07 12.01 -5.41
C PRO A 89 -7.38 12.22 -4.60
N PRO A 90 -8.51 11.67 -5.08
CA PRO A 90 -9.74 11.64 -4.29
C PRO A 90 -9.57 10.76 -3.04
N ASN A 91 -10.49 10.93 -2.10
CA ASN A 91 -10.53 10.10 -0.89
C ASN A 91 -10.93 8.64 -1.22
N GLY A 92 -10.64 7.71 -0.30
CA GLY A 92 -11.07 6.30 -0.40
C GLY A 92 -10.12 5.36 -1.13
N LEU A 93 -8.98 5.85 -1.66
CA LEU A 93 -7.97 4.97 -2.28
C LEU A 93 -7.35 3.95 -1.31
N GLY A 94 -7.25 4.31 -0.02
CA GLY A 94 -6.78 3.42 1.04
C GLY A 94 -7.73 2.24 1.22
N ASP A 95 -9.04 2.52 1.37
CA ASP A 95 -10.09 1.50 1.51
C ASP A 95 -10.16 0.60 0.27
N LEU A 96 -10.08 1.19 -0.93
CA LEU A 96 -10.06 0.45 -2.18
C LEU A 96 -8.83 -0.46 -2.27
N THR A 97 -7.65 0.03 -1.89
CA THR A 97 -6.42 -0.76 -1.88
C THR A 97 -6.53 -1.94 -0.92
N ALA A 98 -7.02 -1.70 0.30
CA ALA A 98 -7.20 -2.73 1.31
C ALA A 98 -8.20 -3.81 0.86
N ALA A 99 -9.38 -3.39 0.35
CA ALA A 99 -10.43 -4.29 -0.10
C ALA A 99 -9.97 -5.16 -1.29
N VAL A 100 -9.36 -4.55 -2.30
CA VAL A 100 -8.92 -5.25 -3.52
C VAL A 100 -7.75 -6.19 -3.22
N TYR A 101 -6.77 -5.76 -2.40
CA TYR A 101 -5.68 -6.63 -1.98
C TYR A 101 -6.19 -7.84 -1.19
N LEU A 102 -7.03 -7.60 -0.18
CA LEU A 102 -7.58 -8.67 0.66
C LEU A 102 -8.40 -9.66 -0.16
N ALA A 103 -9.27 -9.18 -1.06
CA ALA A 103 -10.06 -10.04 -1.94
C ALA A 103 -9.18 -10.98 -2.79
N ARG A 104 -8.04 -10.48 -3.28
CA ARG A 104 -7.10 -11.27 -4.10
C ARG A 104 -6.33 -12.29 -3.29
N ILE A 105 -5.91 -11.95 -2.08
CA ILE A 105 -5.29 -12.89 -1.15
C ILE A 105 -6.28 -14.00 -0.78
N LEU A 106 -7.53 -13.66 -0.44
CA LEU A 106 -8.58 -14.63 -0.14
C LEU A 106 -8.94 -15.51 -1.34
N SER A 107 -8.74 -15.03 -2.56
CA SER A 107 -8.90 -15.80 -3.80
C SER A 107 -7.70 -16.72 -4.13
N GLY A 108 -6.69 -16.78 -3.26
CA GLY A 108 -5.51 -17.63 -3.45
C GLY A 108 -4.46 -17.04 -4.40
N GLN A 109 -4.51 -15.74 -4.71
CA GLN A 109 -3.46 -15.13 -5.55
C GLN A 109 -2.12 -15.06 -4.79
N PRO A 110 -0.98 -15.34 -5.46
CA PRO A 110 0.34 -15.12 -4.86
C PRO A 110 0.54 -13.65 -4.44
N PRO A 111 1.18 -13.35 -3.29
CA PRO A 111 1.29 -11.98 -2.77
C PRO A 111 1.88 -10.96 -3.76
N ILE A 112 2.90 -11.36 -4.54
CA ILE A 112 3.49 -10.50 -5.59
C ILE A 112 2.47 -10.13 -6.68
N LYS A 113 1.62 -11.09 -7.11
CA LYS A 113 0.58 -10.84 -8.11
C LYS A 113 -0.57 -10.02 -7.53
N ALA A 114 -0.95 -10.29 -6.28
CA ALA A 114 -1.95 -9.51 -5.56
C ALA A 114 -1.49 -8.04 -5.42
N LEU A 115 -0.26 -7.80 -4.99
CA LEU A 115 0.33 -6.45 -4.92
C LEU A 115 0.29 -5.76 -6.29
N GLN A 116 0.84 -6.39 -7.33
CA GLN A 116 0.95 -5.79 -8.66
C GLN A 116 -0.41 -5.43 -9.22
N SER A 117 -1.34 -6.38 -9.23
CA SER A 117 -2.68 -6.16 -9.77
C SER A 117 -3.46 -5.15 -8.93
N THR A 118 -3.22 -5.05 -7.60
CA THR A 118 -3.94 -4.08 -6.74
C THR A 118 -3.48 -2.68 -7.04
N THR A 119 -2.18 -2.49 -7.08
CA THR A 119 -1.59 -1.22 -7.50
C THR A 119 -2.07 -0.83 -8.90
N ALA A 120 -2.15 -1.78 -9.85
CA ALA A 120 -2.60 -1.50 -11.21
C ALA A 120 -4.08 -1.10 -11.26
N ALA A 121 -4.96 -1.82 -10.57
CA ALA A 121 -6.40 -1.53 -10.52
C ALA A 121 -6.68 -0.16 -9.88
N VAL A 122 -6.09 0.11 -8.72
CA VAL A 122 -6.27 1.36 -7.99
C VAL A 122 -5.71 2.54 -8.78
N TYR A 123 -4.52 2.38 -9.39
CA TYR A 123 -3.93 3.42 -10.23
C TYR A 123 -4.76 3.69 -11.49
N GLU A 124 -5.30 2.65 -12.13
CA GLU A 124 -6.14 2.82 -13.31
C GLU A 124 -7.43 3.60 -13.00
N ILE A 125 -8.11 3.25 -11.90
CA ILE A 125 -9.30 3.97 -11.42
C ILE A 125 -8.92 5.43 -11.09
N LEU A 126 -7.83 5.63 -10.35
CA LEU A 126 -7.34 6.98 -10.03
C LEU A 126 -7.07 7.81 -11.30
N ALA A 127 -6.39 7.23 -12.29
CA ALA A 127 -6.09 7.90 -13.56
C ALA A 127 -7.35 8.25 -14.36
N ARG A 128 -8.35 7.35 -14.36
CA ARG A 128 -9.64 7.59 -15.02
C ARG A 128 -10.44 8.68 -14.31
N THR A 129 -10.51 8.65 -12.97
CA THR A 129 -11.16 9.70 -12.17
C THR A 129 -10.49 11.06 -12.40
N ALA A 130 -9.17 11.14 -12.32
CA ALA A 130 -8.42 12.38 -12.55
C ALA A 130 -8.63 12.93 -13.97
N LYS A 131 -8.64 12.06 -15.00
CA LYS A 131 -8.92 12.46 -16.38
C LYS A 131 -10.31 13.04 -16.58
N ARG A 132 -11.30 12.58 -15.79
CA ARG A 132 -12.68 13.11 -15.80
C ARG A 132 -12.81 14.41 -14.99
N GLY A 133 -11.79 14.81 -14.24
CA GLY A 133 -11.88 15.93 -13.29
C GLY A 133 -12.85 15.67 -12.14
N GLY A 134 -13.10 14.39 -11.81
CA GLY A 134 -14.02 14.00 -10.76
C GLY A 134 -13.34 14.01 -9.39
N ASP A 135 -14.08 14.44 -8.37
CA ASP A 135 -13.64 14.41 -6.96
C ASP A 135 -13.98 13.08 -6.25
N GLU A 136 -14.72 12.19 -6.93
CA GLU A 136 -15.20 10.91 -6.41
C GLU A 136 -14.78 9.72 -7.29
N LEU A 137 -14.54 8.57 -6.65
CA LEU A 137 -14.24 7.31 -7.33
C LEU A 137 -15.53 6.73 -7.96
N GLN A 138 -15.55 6.60 -9.28
CA GLN A 138 -16.68 6.00 -10.03
C GLN A 138 -16.46 4.48 -10.19
N LEU A 139 -16.49 3.76 -9.07
CA LEU A 139 -16.12 2.33 -9.01
C LEU A 139 -17.02 1.44 -9.89
N GLU A 140 -18.30 1.77 -9.98
CA GLU A 140 -19.26 1.10 -10.85
C GLU A 140 -18.92 1.28 -12.34
N THR A 141 -18.50 2.49 -12.70
CA THR A 141 -18.09 2.81 -14.07
C THR A 141 -16.77 2.12 -14.45
N ASP A 142 -15.86 2.01 -13.49
CA ASP A 142 -14.51 1.48 -13.72
C ASP A 142 -14.32 0.04 -13.19
N ALA A 143 -15.42 -0.69 -12.95
CA ALA A 143 -15.41 -2.05 -12.38
C ALA A 143 -14.54 -3.04 -13.18
N GLN A 144 -14.41 -2.84 -14.49
CA GLN A 144 -13.52 -3.65 -15.32
C GLN A 144 -12.05 -3.54 -14.86
N SER A 145 -11.60 -2.38 -14.38
CA SER A 145 -10.25 -2.17 -13.85
C SER A 145 -9.96 -3.02 -12.60
N LEU A 146 -10.99 -3.37 -11.83
CA LEU A 146 -10.84 -4.25 -10.66
C LEU A 146 -10.55 -5.70 -11.08
N SER A 147 -11.23 -6.16 -12.12
CA SER A 147 -11.13 -7.53 -12.63
C SER A 147 -9.93 -7.75 -13.57
N HIS A 148 -9.69 -6.80 -14.47
CA HIS A 148 -8.70 -6.89 -15.54
C HIS A 148 -7.92 -5.57 -15.67
N PRO A 149 -7.11 -5.19 -14.66
CA PRO A 149 -6.33 -3.96 -14.74
C PRO A 149 -5.30 -4.04 -15.87
N MET A 150 -5.20 -2.99 -16.67
CA MET A 150 -4.27 -2.87 -17.79
C MET A 150 -3.13 -1.88 -17.54
N ALA A 151 -3.23 -1.06 -16.48
CA ALA A 151 -2.20 -0.10 -16.16
C ALA A 151 -0.86 -0.76 -15.85
N MET A 152 0.21 -0.23 -16.45
CA MET A 152 1.57 -0.72 -16.17
C MET A 152 2.04 -0.27 -14.80
N VAL A 153 2.45 -1.24 -13.98
CA VAL A 153 3.04 -1.05 -12.66
C VAL A 153 4.41 -1.70 -12.66
N GLN A 154 5.42 -0.96 -12.19
CA GLN A 154 6.77 -1.48 -12.07
C GLN A 154 6.93 -2.23 -10.75
N LEU A 155 7.22 -3.53 -10.83
CA LEU A 155 7.55 -4.36 -9.68
C LEU A 155 9.05 -4.35 -9.40
N ARG A 156 9.43 -4.30 -8.13
CA ARG A 156 10.81 -4.48 -7.66
C ARG A 156 10.86 -5.40 -6.46
N HIS A 157 11.84 -6.29 -6.46
CA HIS A 157 12.25 -7.00 -5.25
C HIS A 157 13.26 -6.13 -4.51
N LEU A 158 12.97 -5.85 -3.25
CA LEU A 158 13.87 -5.12 -2.35
C LEU A 158 14.61 -6.11 -1.46
N THR A 159 15.75 -5.66 -0.93
CA THR A 159 16.50 -6.44 0.05
C THR A 159 15.68 -6.57 1.33
N HIS A 160 15.30 -7.80 1.69
CA HIS A 160 14.60 -8.08 2.94
C HIS A 160 15.62 -8.21 4.10
N PRO A 161 15.51 -7.44 5.20
CA PRO A 161 16.47 -7.48 6.30
C PRO A 161 16.64 -8.87 6.96
N GLY A 162 15.60 -9.71 6.92
CA GLY A 162 15.66 -11.08 7.45
C GLY A 162 16.40 -12.10 6.57
N ARG A 163 16.68 -11.78 5.28
CA ARG A 163 17.32 -12.73 4.34
C ARG A 163 18.85 -12.81 4.48
N GLY A 164 19.49 -11.86 5.15
CA GLY A 164 20.96 -11.84 5.32
C GLY A 164 21.52 -12.69 6.46
N ARG A 165 20.68 -13.42 7.22
CA ARG A 165 21.09 -14.24 8.38
C ARG A 165 21.26 -15.73 8.09
N ARG A 166 21.27 -16.13 6.82
CA ARG A 166 21.63 -17.49 6.39
C ARG A 166 22.66 -17.40 5.26
N ALA A 167 23.92 -17.32 5.64
CA ALA A 167 25.09 -17.74 4.88
C ALA A 167 26.19 -18.08 5.89
#